data_AF-A0A919SBH2-F1
#
_entry.id   AF-A0A919SBH2-F1
#
_cell.length_a   1.000
_cell.length_b   1.000
_cell.length_c   1.000
_cell.angle_alpha   90.00
_cell.angle_beta   90.00
_cell.angle_gamma   90.00
#
_symmetry.space_group_name_H-M   'P 1'
#
loop_
_entity.id
_entity.type
_entity.pdbx_description
1 polymer ?
#
loop_
_entity_poly.entity_id
_entity_poly.type
_entity_poly.pdbx_seq_one_letter_code
_entity_poly.pdbx_strand_id
1 'polypeptide(L)'
;MEWSSFNGTEVTALAQGESFFLAPGERECPACGSRSVRAYVNAPENARRPTLVSYVWCSACHRFVGTRAKHPEGLVFSDPLAMLDATQRRELERSLVGFLDHLDQLWNDGVLPQSFAAA
;
A
#
# COMPACT_ATOMS: atom_id res chain seq x y z
N MET A 1 -3.81 8.81 17.42
CA MET A 1 -3.95 9.17 16.00
C MET A 1 -4.90 8.16 15.37
N GLU A 2 -5.87 8.58 14.58
CA GLU A 2 -6.95 7.70 14.07
C GLU A 2 -6.91 7.62 12.55
N TRP A 3 -6.93 6.40 12.01
CA TRP A 3 -6.99 6.17 10.57
C TRP A 3 -8.42 6.33 10.05
N SER A 4 -8.55 6.97 8.89
CA SER A 4 -9.85 7.14 8.22
C SER A 4 -9.73 6.91 6.72
N SER A 5 -10.84 6.67 6.03
CA SER A 5 -10.80 6.40 4.59
C SER A 5 -10.68 7.70 3.78
N PHE A 6 -9.95 7.65 2.66
CA PHE A 6 -10.15 8.64 1.60
C PHE A 6 -11.59 8.60 1.09
N ASN A 7 -12.17 9.76 0.76
CA ASN A 7 -13.47 9.80 0.09
C ASN A 7 -13.35 9.51 -1.41
N GLY A 8 -14.48 9.35 -2.12
CA GLY A 8 -14.48 8.96 -3.53
C GLY A 8 -13.73 9.93 -4.46
N THR A 9 -13.83 11.24 -4.18
CA THR A 9 -13.12 12.27 -4.96
C THR A 9 -11.61 12.19 -4.72
N GLU A 10 -11.20 12.00 -3.47
CA GLU A 10 -9.79 11.82 -3.10
C GLU A 10 -9.20 10.54 -3.69
N VAL A 11 -9.93 9.42 -3.68
CA VAL A 11 -9.51 8.17 -4.33
C VAL A 11 -9.35 8.39 -5.85
N THR A 12 -10.28 9.13 -6.47
CA THR A 12 -10.18 9.46 -7.90
C THR A 12 -8.94 10.30 -8.19
N ALA A 13 -8.64 11.30 -7.35
CA ALA A 13 -7.43 12.12 -7.47
C ALA A 13 -6.15 11.29 -7.29
N LEU A 14 -6.11 10.34 -6.36
CA LEU A 14 -4.96 9.43 -6.17
C LEU A 14 -4.69 8.52 -7.38
N ALA A 15 -5.74 8.16 -8.13
CA ALA A 15 -5.63 7.36 -9.34
C ALA A 15 -5.18 8.17 -10.57
N GLN A 16 -5.17 9.51 -10.47
CA GLN A 16 -4.67 10.38 -11.53
C GLN A 16 -3.15 10.49 -11.45
N GLY A 17 -2.50 10.51 -12.61
CA GLY A 17 -1.05 10.62 -12.74
C GLY A 17 -0.36 9.29 -12.98
N GLU A 18 0.95 9.27 -12.82
CA GLU A 18 1.79 8.10 -13.08
C GLU A 18 1.48 6.96 -12.09
N SER A 19 1.57 5.70 -12.51
CA SER A 19 1.34 4.56 -11.62
C SER A 19 2.38 4.48 -10.50
N PHE A 20 1.99 4.03 -9.30
CA PHE A 20 2.96 3.73 -8.23
C PHE A 20 3.96 2.63 -8.65
N PHE A 21 3.64 1.81 -9.64
CA PHE A 21 4.58 0.83 -10.18
C PHE A 21 5.72 1.46 -10.99
N LEU A 22 5.51 2.67 -11.52
CA LEU A 22 6.52 3.40 -12.29
C LEU A 22 7.25 4.42 -11.41
N ALA A 23 6.53 5.07 -10.49
CA ALA A 23 7.07 6.03 -9.54
C ALA A 23 6.56 5.69 -8.11
N PRO A 24 7.26 4.81 -7.38
CA PRO A 24 6.79 4.28 -6.10
C PRO A 24 7.04 5.21 -4.89
N GLY A 25 7.58 6.41 -5.10
CA GLY A 25 7.87 7.39 -4.04
C GLY A 25 6.64 8.14 -3.50
N GLU A 26 6.87 9.04 -2.53
CA GLU A 26 5.81 9.84 -1.92
C GLU A 26 5.11 10.79 -2.91
N ARG A 27 3.80 10.99 -2.72
CA ARG A 27 2.96 11.90 -3.52
C ARG A 27 2.19 12.88 -2.66
N GLU A 28 1.67 13.92 -3.31
CA GLU A 28 0.78 14.88 -2.68
C GLU A 28 -0.55 14.24 -2.28
N CYS A 29 -1.00 14.55 -1.07
CA CYS A 29 -2.24 14.06 -0.51
C CYS A 29 -3.41 14.97 -0.91
N PRO A 30 -4.44 14.45 -1.61
CA PRO A 30 -5.60 15.26 -1.99
C PRO A 30 -6.45 15.72 -0.79
N ALA A 31 -6.26 15.11 0.38
CA ALA A 31 -6.99 15.45 1.59
C ALA A 31 -6.36 16.58 2.42
N CYS A 32 -5.03 16.64 2.48
CA CYS A 32 -4.32 17.58 3.36
C CYS A 32 -3.20 18.38 2.68
N GLY A 33 -2.93 18.14 1.39
CA GLY A 33 -1.89 18.83 0.61
C GLY A 33 -0.45 18.43 0.95
N SER A 34 -0.23 17.55 1.94
CA SER A 34 1.13 17.11 2.29
C SER A 34 1.66 16.09 1.29
N ARG A 35 2.94 16.19 0.92
CA ARG A 35 3.63 15.19 0.10
C ARG A 35 4.04 13.99 0.96
N SER A 36 3.06 13.16 1.32
CA SER A 36 3.24 12.06 2.26
C SER A 36 2.35 10.86 1.95
N VAL A 37 1.80 10.79 0.74
CA VAL A 37 1.07 9.61 0.26
C VAL A 37 2.05 8.54 -0.17
N ARG A 38 1.89 7.35 0.38
CA ARG A 38 2.72 6.17 0.21
C ARG A 38 1.86 5.01 -0.31
N ALA A 39 2.49 4.01 -0.92
CA ALA A 39 1.79 2.85 -1.45
C ALA A 39 2.52 1.55 -1.12
N TYR A 40 1.75 0.49 -0.96
CA TYR A 40 2.19 -0.88 -0.73
C TYR A 40 1.26 -1.82 -1.45
N VAL A 41 1.81 -2.86 -2.07
CA VAL A 41 1.06 -3.92 -2.75
C VAL A 41 1.57 -5.29 -2.35
N ASN A 42 0.66 -6.26 -2.34
CA ASN A 42 1.01 -7.66 -2.15
C ASN A 42 0.11 -8.59 -2.97
N ALA A 43 0.62 -9.79 -3.21
CA ALA A 43 -0.09 -10.86 -3.91
C ALA A 43 -0.33 -12.03 -2.94
N PRO A 44 -1.52 -12.16 -2.33
CA PRO A 44 -1.79 -13.24 -1.39
C PRO A 44 -1.70 -14.61 -2.07
N GLU A 45 -0.85 -15.50 -1.56
CA GLU A 45 -0.63 -16.84 -2.13
C GLU A 45 -1.89 -17.71 -2.14
N ASN A 46 -2.77 -17.54 -1.14
CA ASN A 46 -3.98 -18.35 -0.96
C ASN A 46 -5.20 -17.84 -1.76
N ALA A 47 -5.03 -16.85 -2.63
CA ALA A 47 -6.14 -16.36 -3.44
C ALA A 47 -6.52 -17.37 -4.53
N ARG A 48 -7.82 -17.74 -4.61
CA ARG A 48 -8.33 -18.65 -5.66
C ARG A 48 -8.03 -18.20 -7.10
N ARG A 49 -7.74 -16.91 -7.29
CA ARG A 49 -7.33 -16.30 -8.56
C ARG A 49 -6.19 -15.30 -8.27
N PRO A 50 -5.23 -15.11 -9.20
CA PRO A 50 -4.18 -14.11 -9.06
C PRO A 50 -4.78 -12.73 -8.75
N THR A 51 -4.57 -12.26 -7.51
CA THR A 51 -5.15 -11.03 -6.98
C THR A 51 -4.02 -10.16 -6.46
N LEU A 52 -4.06 -8.88 -6.82
CA LEU A 52 -3.21 -7.86 -6.24
C LEU A 52 -4.04 -7.08 -5.21
N VAL A 53 -3.52 -6.97 -4.00
CA VAL A 53 -4.07 -6.11 -2.95
C VAL A 53 -3.14 -4.90 -2.85
N SER A 54 -3.71 -3.70 -2.82
CA SER A 54 -2.94 -2.48 -2.66
C SER A 54 -3.52 -1.59 -1.56
N TYR A 55 -2.62 -1.00 -0.79
CA TYR A 55 -2.91 0.00 0.23
C TYR A 55 -2.21 1.29 -0.15
N VAL A 56 -2.97 2.38 -0.21
CA VAL A 56 -2.45 3.73 -0.40
C VAL A 56 -2.83 4.53 0.82
N TRP A 57 -1.87 5.19 1.46
CA TRP A 57 -2.11 5.91 2.71
C TRP A 57 -1.30 7.20 2.79
N CYS A 58 -1.75 8.16 3.60
CA CYS A 58 -1.02 9.38 3.89
C CYS A 58 -0.51 9.37 5.33
N SER A 59 0.81 9.45 5.53
CA SER A 59 1.41 9.47 6.87
C SER A 59 1.18 10.78 7.63
N ALA A 60 0.76 11.86 6.94
CA ALA A 60 0.51 13.15 7.58
C ALA A 60 -0.92 13.27 8.15
N CYS A 61 -1.94 12.77 7.43
CA CYS A 61 -3.35 12.91 7.84
C CYS A 61 -4.05 11.57 8.10
N HIS A 62 -3.32 10.46 8.02
CA HIS A 62 -3.78 9.09 8.28
C HIS A 62 -5.06 8.72 7.52
N ARG A 63 -5.15 9.20 6.29
CA ARG A 63 -6.16 8.72 5.35
C ARG A 63 -5.61 7.56 4.54
N PHE A 64 -6.45 6.58 4.27
CA PHE A 64 -6.04 5.42 3.48
C PHE A 64 -7.16 4.91 2.57
N VAL A 65 -6.78 4.10 1.59
CA VAL A 65 -7.68 3.29 0.77
C VAL A 65 -7.02 1.94 0.49
N GLY A 66 -7.78 0.87 0.68
CA GLY A 66 -7.39 -0.48 0.29
C GLY A 66 -8.20 -0.93 -0.92
N THR A 67 -7.54 -1.47 -1.94
CA THR A 67 -8.20 -1.98 -3.15
C THR A 67 -7.73 -3.39 -3.49
N ARG A 68 -8.54 -4.08 -4.29
CA ARG A 68 -8.25 -5.41 -4.81
C ARG A 68 -8.47 -5.40 -6.31
N ALA A 69 -7.49 -5.88 -7.07
CA ALA A 69 -7.54 -5.94 -8.51
C ALA A 69 -7.02 -7.30 -9.04
N LYS A 70 -7.24 -7.59 -10.32
CA LYS A 70 -6.58 -8.72 -10.98
C LYS A 70 -5.07 -8.48 -10.92
N HIS A 71 -4.30 -9.48 -10.51
CA HIS A 71 -2.85 -9.39 -10.58
C HIS A 71 -2.41 -9.25 -12.04
N PRO A 72 -1.66 -8.18 -12.41
CA PRO A 72 -1.13 -8.05 -13.76
C PRO A 72 -0.16 -9.19 -14.07
N GLU A 73 -0.25 -9.76 -15.27
CA GLU A 73 0.70 -10.77 -15.72
C GLU A 73 2.09 -10.12 -15.88
N GLY A 74 3.14 -10.80 -15.42
CA GLY A 74 4.52 -10.31 -15.50
C GLY A 74 4.91 -9.21 -14.52
N LEU A 75 4.04 -8.80 -13.58
CA LEU A 75 4.42 -7.85 -12.55
C LEU A 75 5.27 -8.54 -11.46
N VAL A 76 6.49 -8.08 -11.27
CA VAL A 76 7.39 -8.53 -10.19
C VAL A 76 7.67 -7.37 -9.25
N PHE A 77 7.57 -7.60 -7.95
CA PHE A 77 7.85 -6.59 -6.93
C PHE A 77 8.46 -7.22 -5.68
N SER A 78 9.23 -6.41 -4.95
CA SER A 78 9.75 -6.80 -3.63
C SER A 78 8.64 -6.69 -2.59
N ASP A 79 8.29 -7.78 -1.90
CA ASP A 79 7.35 -7.76 -0.77
C ASP A 79 8.10 -7.94 0.56
N PRO A 80 8.34 -6.87 1.35
CA PRO A 80 9.03 -6.99 2.64
C PRO A 80 8.24 -7.82 3.67
N LEU A 81 6.93 -7.97 3.49
CA LEU A 81 6.08 -8.79 4.36
C LEU A 81 5.99 -10.25 3.91
N ALA A 82 6.59 -10.63 2.77
CA ALA A 82 6.66 -12.02 2.32
C ALA A 82 7.61 -12.87 3.19
N MET A 83 8.51 -12.23 3.93
CA MET A 83 9.42 -12.89 4.88
C MET A 83 8.76 -13.20 6.22
N LEU A 84 7.56 -12.67 6.48
CA LEU A 84 6.83 -12.94 7.71
C LEU A 84 6.27 -14.36 7.72
N ASP A 85 6.42 -15.04 8.85
CA ASP A 85 5.74 -16.31 9.05
C ASP A 85 4.20 -16.12 9.17
N ALA A 86 3.46 -17.21 9.06
CA ALA A 86 2.00 -17.17 9.10
C ALA A 86 1.41 -16.60 10.41
N THR A 87 2.14 -16.71 11.53
CA THR A 87 1.70 -16.18 12.83
C THR A 87 1.89 -14.67 12.87
N GLN A 88 3.08 -14.19 12.49
CA GLN A 88 3.40 -12.76 12.36
C GLN A 88 2.44 -12.09 11.39
N ARG A 89 2.15 -12.74 10.26
CA ARG A 89 1.21 -12.24 9.27
C ARG A 89 -0.21 -12.11 9.83
N ARG A 90 -0.70 -13.14 10.54
CA ARG A 90 -2.02 -13.13 11.17
C ARG A 90 -2.14 -12.08 12.28
N GLU A 91 -1.08 -11.88 13.05
CA GLU A 91 -1.04 -10.83 14.09
C GLU A 91 -1.18 -9.45 13.43
N LEU A 92 -0.41 -9.22 12.38
CA LEU A 92 -0.41 -7.96 11.65
C LEU A 92 -1.77 -7.68 10.98
N GLU A 93 -2.37 -8.69 10.36
CA GLU A 93 -3.66 -8.60 9.67
C GLU A 93 -4.86 -8.56 10.64
N ARG A 94 -4.66 -8.77 11.95
CA ARG A 94 -5.74 -8.75 12.95
C ARG A 94 -6.37 -7.37 13.09
N SER A 95 -5.60 -6.31 12.83
CA SER A 95 -6.05 -4.93 12.94
C SER A 95 -5.59 -4.14 11.72
N LEU A 96 -6.53 -3.55 11.00
CA LEU A 96 -6.22 -2.67 9.87
C LEU A 96 -5.38 -1.46 10.32
N VAL A 97 -5.65 -0.91 11.49
CA VAL A 97 -4.87 0.19 12.07
C VAL A 97 -3.44 -0.25 12.34
N GLY A 98 -3.26 -1.40 13.01
CA GLY A 98 -1.92 -1.93 13.30
C GLY A 98 -1.14 -2.27 12.04
N PHE A 99 -1.83 -2.77 11.01
CA PHE A 99 -1.24 -3.01 9.70
C PHE A 99 -0.77 -1.71 9.03
N LEU A 100 -1.59 -0.65 9.03
CA LEU A 100 -1.22 0.65 8.45
C LEU A 100 -0.07 1.33 9.20
N ASP A 101 -0.08 1.29 10.53
CA ASP A 101 1.02 1.81 11.36
C ASP A 101 2.33 1.07 11.07
N HIS A 102 2.27 -0.24 10.88
CA HIS A 102 3.45 -1.03 10.52
C HIS A 102 4.00 -0.69 9.13
N LEU A 103 3.13 -0.54 8.13
CA LEU A 103 3.55 -0.09 6.80
C LEU A 103 4.21 1.29 6.85
N ASP A 104 3.67 2.19 7.66
CA ASP A 104 4.25 3.52 7.83
C ASP A 104 5.64 3.46 8.48
N GLN A 105 5.81 2.60 9.48
CA GLN A 105 7.11 2.35 10.10
C GLN A 105 8.13 1.78 9.11
N LEU A 106 7.74 0.80 8.28
CA LEU A 106 8.63 0.24 7.25
C LEU A 106 9.10 1.29 6.24
N TRP A 107 8.26 2.28 5.94
CA TRP A 107 8.67 3.42 5.11
C TRP A 107 9.70 4.29 5.83
N ASN A 108 9.43 4.64 7.09
CA ASN A 108 10.34 5.48 7.88
C ASN A 108 11.70 4.80 8.11
N ASP A 109 11.74 3.46 8.16
CA ASP A 109 12.95 2.65 8.27
C ASP A 109 13.68 2.45 6.93
N GLY A 110 13.13 2.95 5.81
CA GLY A 110 13.72 2.84 4.48
C GLY A 110 13.58 1.46 3.82
N VAL A 111 12.70 0.60 4.36
CA VAL A 111 12.37 -0.71 3.77
C VAL A 111 11.35 -0.56 2.63
N LEU A 112 10.44 0.40 2.74
CA LEU A 112 9.58 0.88 1.66
C LEU A 112 10.14 2.20 1.09
N PRO A 113 9.84 2.56 -0.17
CA PRO A 113 8.92 1.91 -1.11
C PRO A 113 9.40 0.56 -1.67
N GLN A 114 8.45 -0.24 -2.19
CA GLN A 114 8.78 -1.45 -2.94
C GLN A 114 9.45 -1.10 -4.27
N SER A 115 10.36 -1.98 -4.68
CA SER A 115 10.87 -2.02 -6.05
C SER A 115 9.90 -2.78 -6.96
N PHE A 116 9.78 -2.31 -8.20
CA PHE A 116 8.95 -2.92 -9.24
C PHE A 116 9.80 -3.18 -10.48
N ALA A 117 9.62 -4.34 -11.10
CA ALA A 117 10.24 -4.71 -12.35
C ALA A 117 9.20 -5.29 -13.31
N ALA A 118 9.37 -5.02 -14.61
CA ALA A 118 8.74 -5.81 -15.64
C ALA A 118 9.48 -7.16 -15.74
N ALA A 119 8.75 -8.27 -15.64
CA ALA A 119 9.29 -9.60 -15.93
C ALA A 119 9.59 -9.78 -17.42
#